data_AF-A0A7V9INQ3-F1
#
_entry.id   AF-A0A7V9INQ3-F1
#
_cell.length_a   1.000
_cell.length_b   1.000
_cell.length_c   1.000
_cell.angle_alpha   90.00
_cell.angle_beta   90.00
_cell.angle_gamma   90.00
#
_symmetry.space_group_name_H-M   'P 1'
#
loop_
_entity.id
_entity.type
_entity.pdbx_description
1 polymer ?
#
loop_
_entity_poly.entity_id
_entity_poly.type
_entity_poly.pdbx_seq_one_letter_code
_entity_poly.pdbx_strand_id
1 'polypeptide(L)'
;MSDRKTHGLMYRLTSRQAAFVRGVAQGRSATEAARLAGYSASYANRQAAQLLDNPRVQSALAKLTAAIAAPEIALAAHRQTWWTTIMRDNGQEMKDRLRASELLGRAQGDFVERHEHTGKDGEPLPPAQVIVYEMPDNGRGVPVLMPPRTTSNGTSRHR
;
A
#
# COMPACT_ATOMS: atom_id res chain seq x y z
N MET A 1 -1.37 -28.92 -10.80
CA MET A 1 -0.01 -29.23 -11.27
C MET A 1 0.97 -28.37 -10.48
N SER A 2 1.29 -28.74 -9.23
CA SER A 2 2.20 -27.95 -8.38
C SER A 2 3.61 -28.02 -8.92
N ASP A 3 4.18 -26.86 -9.19
CA ASP A 3 5.41 -26.67 -9.92
C ASP A 3 6.63 -27.31 -9.22
N ARG A 4 7.18 -28.38 -9.81
CA ARG A 4 8.37 -29.10 -9.31
C ARG A 4 9.60 -28.19 -9.22
N LYS A 5 9.59 -27.03 -9.88
CA LYS A 5 10.69 -26.05 -9.82
C LYS A 5 10.73 -25.29 -8.49
N THR A 6 9.60 -25.11 -7.82
CA THR A 6 9.51 -24.42 -6.52
C THR A 6 10.14 -25.27 -5.41
N HIS A 7 9.97 -26.59 -5.49
CA HIS A 7 10.52 -27.55 -4.53
C HIS A 7 12.07 -27.65 -4.60
N GLY A 8 12.66 -27.44 -5.78
CA GLY A 8 14.11 -27.60 -6.01
C GLY A 8 15.00 -26.49 -5.44
N LEU A 9 14.48 -25.28 -5.19
CA LEU A 9 15.23 -24.19 -4.54
C LEU A 9 14.99 -24.07 -3.03
N MET A 10 13.86 -24.57 -2.51
CA MET A 10 13.67 -24.71 -1.07
C MET A 10 14.62 -25.76 -0.46
N TYR A 11 15.18 -26.65 -1.28
CA TYR A 11 16.12 -27.71 -0.91
C TYR A 11 17.55 -27.23 -0.55
N ARG A 12 17.82 -25.92 -0.51
CA ARG A 12 19.11 -25.36 -0.06
C ARG A 12 19.01 -24.39 1.11
N LEU A 13 17.86 -24.31 1.77
CA LEU A 13 17.69 -23.57 3.02
C LEU A 13 17.58 -24.52 4.20
N THR A 14 18.26 -24.18 5.29
CA THR A 14 18.02 -24.86 6.57
C THR A 14 16.61 -24.55 7.08
N SER A 15 16.06 -25.39 7.95
CA SER A 15 14.71 -25.20 8.52
C SER A 15 14.54 -23.82 9.17
N ARG A 16 15.59 -23.31 9.83
CA ARG A 16 15.61 -21.96 10.44
C ARG A 16 15.61 -20.85 9.39
N GLN A 17 16.40 -20.98 8.33
CA GLN A 17 16.39 -20.00 7.23
C GLN A 17 15.02 -19.98 6.51
N ALA A 18 14.40 -21.14 6.31
CA ALA A 18 13.07 -21.23 5.73
C ALA A 18 12.00 -20.56 6.62
N ALA A 19 12.10 -20.73 7.95
CA ALA A 19 11.23 -20.05 8.91
C ALA A 19 11.44 -18.52 8.89
N PHE A 20 12.68 -18.07 8.81
CA PHE A 20 13.02 -16.64 8.67
C PHE A 20 12.40 -16.04 7.40
N VAL A 21 12.60 -16.69 6.24
CA VAL A 21 12.04 -16.22 4.95
C VAL A 21 10.52 -16.11 5.00
N ARG A 22 9.83 -17.10 5.58
CA ARG A 22 8.36 -17.04 5.76
C ARG A 22 7.94 -15.86 6.64
N GLY A 23 8.63 -15.63 7.75
CA GLY A 23 8.31 -14.52 8.67
C GLY A 23 8.44 -13.16 8.00
N VAL A 24 9.52 -12.93 7.24
CA VAL A 24 9.72 -11.67 6.50
C VAL A 24 8.68 -11.50 5.39
N ALA A 25 8.36 -12.57 4.65
CA ALA A 25 7.34 -12.52 3.60
C ALA A 25 5.93 -12.24 4.14
N GLN A 26 5.66 -12.54 5.42
CA GLN A 26 4.42 -12.20 6.13
C GLN A 26 4.41 -10.77 6.68
N GLY A 27 5.43 -9.95 6.38
CA GLY A 27 5.51 -8.55 6.79
C GLY A 27 6.16 -8.31 8.17
N ARG A 28 6.78 -9.32 8.79
CA ARG A 28 7.53 -9.11 10.04
C ARG A 28 8.86 -8.42 9.77
N SER A 29 9.35 -7.67 10.74
CA SER A 29 10.72 -7.16 10.69
C SER A 29 11.73 -8.31 10.64
N ALA A 30 12.88 -8.08 10.00
CA ALA A 30 13.91 -9.12 9.89
C ALA A 30 14.39 -9.63 11.26
N THR A 31 14.55 -8.73 12.23
CA THR A 31 14.91 -9.09 13.61
C THR A 31 13.87 -9.98 14.27
N GLU A 32 12.59 -9.63 14.15
CA GLU A 32 11.50 -10.42 14.71
C GLU A 32 11.39 -11.79 14.05
N ALA A 33 11.53 -11.84 12.73
CA ALA A 33 11.56 -13.09 11.96
C ALA A 33 12.73 -13.98 12.39
N ALA A 34 13.91 -13.42 12.65
CA ALA A 34 15.07 -14.18 13.14
C ALA A 34 14.81 -14.77 14.53
N ARG A 35 14.23 -13.99 15.44
CA ARG A 35 13.88 -14.48 16.78
C ARG A 35 12.89 -15.65 16.71
N LEU A 36 11.83 -15.51 15.91
CA LEU A 36 10.81 -16.55 15.74
C LEU A 36 11.33 -17.79 14.99
N ALA A 37 12.32 -17.62 14.13
CA ALA A 37 13.01 -18.71 13.44
C ALA A 37 13.99 -19.50 14.32
N GLY A 38 14.11 -19.15 15.61
CA GLY A 38 14.96 -19.86 16.58
C GLY A 38 16.44 -19.42 16.52
N TYR A 39 16.72 -18.21 16.05
CA TYR A 39 18.03 -17.58 16.26
C TYR A 39 18.09 -16.93 17.65
N SER A 40 19.30 -16.81 18.19
CA SER A 40 19.51 -16.20 19.51
C SER A 40 18.89 -14.81 19.59
N ALA A 41 18.04 -14.57 20.58
CA ALA A 41 17.33 -13.30 20.75
C ALA A 41 18.30 -12.12 20.95
N SER A 42 19.37 -12.33 21.73
CA SER A 42 20.41 -11.32 21.99
C SER A 42 21.23 -10.95 20.75
N TYR A 43 21.29 -11.84 19.75
CA TYR A 43 22.01 -11.60 18.49
C TYR A 43 21.08 -11.52 17.27
N ALA A 44 19.77 -11.43 17.47
CA ALA A 44 18.78 -11.52 16.40
C ALA A 44 18.99 -10.44 15.32
N ASN A 45 19.37 -9.22 15.71
CA ASN A 45 19.71 -8.13 14.78
C ASN A 45 20.87 -8.50 13.85
N ARG A 46 22.00 -8.95 14.40
CA ARG A 46 23.19 -9.33 13.63
C ARG A 46 22.90 -10.54 12.74
N GLN A 47 22.20 -11.54 13.27
CA GLN A 47 21.81 -12.73 12.52
C GLN A 47 20.85 -12.38 11.38
N ALA A 48 19.89 -11.48 11.62
CA ALA A 48 18.98 -10.99 10.59
C ALA A 48 19.74 -10.31 9.45
N ALA A 49 20.69 -9.43 9.75
CA ALA A 49 21.53 -8.79 8.73
C ALA A 49 22.31 -9.82 7.89
N GLN A 50 22.98 -10.77 8.55
CA GLN A 50 23.71 -11.85 7.86
C GLN A 50 22.80 -12.74 7.00
N LEU A 51 21.56 -12.98 7.44
CA LEU A 51 20.58 -13.74 6.67
C LEU A 51 20.10 -12.95 5.45
N LEU A 52 19.90 -11.64 5.58
CA LEU A 52 19.55 -10.78 4.45
C LEU A 52 20.68 -10.68 3.41
N ASP A 53 21.95 -10.81 3.81
CA ASP A 53 23.09 -10.84 2.89
C ASP A 53 23.27 -12.19 2.20
N ASN A 54 22.62 -13.25 2.69
CA ASN A 54 22.80 -14.59 2.14
C ASN A 54 22.07 -14.74 0.78
N PRO A 55 22.78 -15.04 -0.33
CA PRO A 55 22.16 -15.09 -1.66
C PRO A 55 21.02 -16.13 -1.78
N ARG A 56 21.09 -17.21 -1.00
CA ARG A 56 20.03 -18.25 -1.00
C ARG A 56 18.76 -17.75 -0.32
N VAL A 57 18.92 -17.01 0.77
CA VAL A 57 17.81 -16.38 1.51
C VAL A 57 17.18 -15.28 0.67
N GLN A 58 18.00 -14.42 0.04
CA GLN A 58 17.53 -13.38 -0.88
C GLN A 58 16.72 -13.96 -2.04
N SER A 59 17.25 -15.00 -2.71
CA SER A 59 16.55 -15.65 -3.83
C SER A 59 15.23 -16.27 -3.39
N ALA A 60 15.18 -16.91 -2.22
CA ALA A 60 13.94 -17.48 -1.69
C ALA A 60 12.93 -16.42 -1.30
N LEU A 61 13.37 -15.31 -0.69
CA LEU A 61 12.50 -14.19 -0.34
C LEU A 61 11.93 -13.54 -1.60
N ALA A 62 12.75 -13.27 -2.62
CA ALA A 62 12.30 -12.73 -3.90
C ALA A 62 11.25 -13.61 -4.58
N LYS A 63 11.45 -14.94 -4.56
CA LYS A 63 10.46 -15.89 -5.12
C LYS A 63 9.16 -15.91 -4.32
N LEU A 64 9.25 -15.98 -3.00
CA LEU A 64 8.07 -16.05 -2.15
C LEU A 64 7.26 -14.74 -2.20
N THR A 65 7.95 -13.59 -2.18
CA THR A 65 7.31 -12.28 -2.34
C THR A 65 6.73 -12.11 -3.73
N ALA A 66 7.39 -12.54 -4.81
CA ALA A 66 6.81 -12.55 -6.15
C ALA A 66 5.57 -13.46 -6.25
N ALA A 67 5.58 -14.61 -5.57
CA ALA A 67 4.43 -15.52 -5.54
C ALA A 67 3.25 -14.96 -4.73
N ILE A 68 3.52 -14.24 -3.64
CA ILE A 68 2.50 -13.53 -2.84
C ILE A 68 1.98 -12.30 -3.59
N ALA A 69 2.86 -11.61 -4.33
CA ALA A 69 2.50 -10.48 -5.17
C ALA A 69 1.78 -10.91 -6.47
N ALA A 70 1.77 -12.21 -6.80
CA ALA A 70 0.93 -12.73 -7.87
C ALA A 70 -0.55 -12.63 -7.41
N PRO A 71 -1.45 -12.08 -8.24
CA PRO A 71 -2.43 -11.14 -7.74
C PRO A 71 -3.80 -11.79 -7.47
N GLU A 72 -4.17 -11.88 -6.19
CA GLU A 72 -5.60 -11.82 -5.81
C GLU A 72 -6.11 -10.36 -5.92
N ILE A 73 -5.22 -9.36 -5.80
CA ILE A 73 -5.56 -7.93 -5.91
C ILE A 73 -4.73 -7.29 -7.02
N ALA A 74 -5.39 -6.82 -8.07
CA ALA A 74 -4.73 -6.16 -9.20
C ALA A 74 -4.26 -4.75 -8.81
N LEU A 75 -2.94 -4.52 -8.78
CA LEU A 75 -2.33 -3.19 -8.68
C LEU A 75 -2.70 -2.31 -9.88
N ALA A 76 -2.65 -0.98 -9.71
CA ALA A 76 -3.00 -0.02 -10.76
C ALA A 76 -2.16 -0.24 -12.05
N ALA A 77 -0.85 -0.43 -11.92
CA ALA A 77 0.04 -0.71 -13.04
C ALA A 77 -0.34 -2.01 -13.77
N HIS A 78 -0.73 -3.06 -13.04
CA HIS A 78 -1.17 -4.31 -13.66
C HIS A 78 -2.47 -4.14 -14.46
N ARG A 79 -3.42 -3.35 -13.96
CA ARG A 79 -4.66 -3.04 -14.71
C ARG A 79 -4.37 -2.26 -15.99
N GLN A 80 -3.48 -1.28 -15.94
CA GLN A 80 -3.08 -0.50 -17.12
C GLN A 80 -2.37 -1.38 -18.18
N THR A 81 -1.46 -2.26 -17.75
CA THR A 81 -0.83 -3.25 -18.64
C THR A 81 -1.87 -4.17 -19.27
N TRP A 82 -2.83 -4.66 -18.49
CA TRP A 82 -3.88 -5.55 -18.98
C TRP A 82 -4.78 -4.87 -20.02
N TRP A 83 -5.26 -3.65 -19.77
CA TRP A 83 -6.01 -2.89 -20.77
C TRP A 83 -5.19 -2.59 -22.03
N THR A 84 -3.89 -2.29 -21.87
CA THR A 84 -3.00 -2.06 -23.01
C THR A 84 -2.89 -3.30 -23.90
N THR A 85 -2.82 -4.49 -23.30
CA THR A 85 -2.83 -5.76 -24.04
C THR A 85 -4.14 -5.95 -24.80
N ILE A 86 -5.30 -5.74 -24.16
CA ILE A 86 -6.61 -5.90 -24.83
C ILE A 86 -6.78 -4.91 -25.98
N MET A 87 -6.48 -3.62 -25.77
CA MET A 87 -6.55 -2.57 -26.79
C MET A 87 -5.78 -2.94 -28.08
N ARG A 88 -4.60 -3.55 -27.92
CA ARG A 88 -3.67 -3.89 -29.00
C ARG A 88 -3.95 -5.25 -29.65
N ASP A 89 -4.76 -6.10 -29.04
CA ASP A 89 -5.06 -7.44 -29.55
C ASP A 89 -6.08 -7.38 -30.69
N ASN A 90 -5.64 -7.70 -31.91
CA ASN A 90 -6.51 -7.74 -33.09
C ASN A 90 -7.46 -8.95 -33.10
N GLY A 91 -7.29 -9.93 -32.21
CA GLY A 91 -8.21 -11.05 -32.02
C GLY A 91 -9.42 -10.72 -31.15
N GLN A 92 -9.43 -9.59 -30.44
CA GLN A 92 -10.57 -9.14 -29.64
C GLN A 92 -11.58 -8.37 -30.47
N GLU A 93 -12.84 -8.39 -30.05
CA GLU A 93 -13.87 -7.57 -30.68
C GLU A 93 -13.53 -6.08 -30.56
N MET A 94 -13.84 -5.30 -31.60
CA MET A 94 -13.55 -3.87 -31.63
C MET A 94 -14.15 -3.12 -30.42
N LYS A 95 -15.34 -3.54 -29.96
CA LYS A 95 -16.00 -2.94 -28.78
C LYS A 95 -15.14 -3.06 -27.51
N ASP A 96 -14.50 -4.22 -27.32
CA ASP A 96 -13.71 -4.52 -26.12
C ASP A 96 -12.38 -3.77 -26.16
N ARG A 97 -11.79 -3.64 -27.35
CA ARG A 97 -10.59 -2.84 -27.59
C ARG A 97 -10.83 -1.34 -27.34
N LEU A 98 -11.95 -0.81 -27.82
CA LEU A 98 -12.35 0.57 -27.56
C LEU A 98 -12.62 0.80 -26.07
N ARG A 99 -13.29 -0.14 -25.41
CA ARG A 99 -13.54 -0.05 -23.97
C ARG A 99 -12.26 -0.07 -23.14
N ALA A 100 -11.30 -0.92 -23.49
CA ALA A 100 -9.99 -0.94 -22.84
C ALA A 100 -9.23 0.39 -23.02
N SER A 101 -9.31 0.98 -24.22
CA SER A 101 -8.71 2.28 -24.53
C SER A 101 -9.32 3.41 -23.69
N GLU A 102 -10.65 3.43 -23.56
CA GLU A 102 -11.37 4.41 -22.73
C GLU A 102 -10.97 4.29 -21.24
N LEU A 103 -10.95 3.07 -20.70
CA LEU A 103 -10.58 2.82 -19.31
C LEU A 103 -9.14 3.26 -19.01
N LEU A 104 -8.22 3.08 -19.96
CA LEU A 104 -6.86 3.56 -19.84
C LEU A 104 -6.80 5.09 -19.77
N GLY A 105 -7.50 5.80 -20.67
CA GLY A 105 -7.53 7.26 -20.65
C GLY A 105 -8.21 7.82 -19.38
N ARG A 106 -9.26 7.16 -18.87
CA ARG A 106 -9.88 7.52 -17.58
C ARG A 106 -8.92 7.38 -16.42
N ALA A 107 -8.07 6.35 -16.42
CA ALA A 107 -7.05 6.16 -15.40
C ALA A 107 -5.89 7.16 -15.49
N GLN A 108 -5.63 7.73 -16.68
CA GLN A 108 -4.58 8.72 -16.92
C GLN A 108 -5.06 10.17 -16.73
N GLY A 109 -6.38 10.37 -16.62
CA GLY A 109 -6.97 11.71 -16.48
C GLY A 109 -7.15 12.44 -17.82
N ASP A 110 -7.17 11.72 -18.93
CA ASP A 110 -7.34 12.29 -20.28
C ASP A 110 -8.73 12.91 -20.48
N PHE A 111 -9.70 12.51 -19.66
CA PHE A 111 -11.07 12.99 -19.69
C PHE A 111 -11.30 14.01 -18.58
N VAL A 112 -11.78 15.20 -18.96
CA VAL A 112 -12.21 16.23 -18.02
C VAL A 112 -13.72 16.12 -17.81
N GLU A 113 -14.14 15.90 -16.57
CA GLU A 113 -15.57 15.83 -16.21
C GLU A 113 -15.91 16.95 -15.20
N ARG A 114 -16.81 17.85 -15.61
CA ARG A 114 -17.26 18.95 -14.77
C ARG A 114 -18.28 18.44 -13.76
N HIS A 115 -17.91 18.49 -12.48
CA HIS A 115 -18.83 18.20 -11.38
C HIS A 115 -19.22 19.51 -10.69
N GLU A 116 -20.52 19.81 -10.67
CA GLU A 116 -21.06 20.91 -9.87
C GLU A 116 -21.46 20.34 -8.50
N HIS A 117 -20.92 20.92 -7.43
CA HIS A 117 -21.27 20.55 -6.07
C HIS A 117 -22.26 21.57 -5.51
N THR A 118 -23.47 21.10 -5.19
CA THR A 118 -24.50 21.87 -4.51
C THR A 118 -24.72 21.33 -3.11
N GLY A 119 -25.19 22.19 -2.21
CA GLY A 119 -25.68 21.79 -0.89
C GLY A 119 -26.98 20.99 -1.01
N LYS A 120 -27.46 20.52 0.14
CA LYS A 120 -28.74 19.83 0.21
C LYS A 120 -29.82 20.70 -0.43
N ASP A 121 -30.63 20.09 -1.31
CA ASP A 121 -31.72 20.76 -2.03
C ASP A 121 -31.27 21.92 -2.95
N GLY A 122 -30.01 21.93 -3.39
CA GLY A 122 -29.49 22.95 -4.32
C GLY A 122 -28.99 24.23 -3.63
N GLU A 123 -29.03 24.27 -2.30
CA GLU A 123 -28.55 25.40 -1.51
C GLU A 123 -27.03 25.61 -1.62
N PRO A 124 -26.50 26.80 -1.28
CA PRO A 124 -25.07 27.00 -1.17
C PRO A 124 -24.43 26.00 -0.20
N LEU A 125 -23.25 25.49 -0.55
CA LEU A 125 -22.49 24.64 0.37
C LEU A 125 -22.24 25.40 1.68
N PRO A 126 -22.44 24.76 2.84
CA PRO A 126 -22.10 25.39 4.10
C PRO A 126 -20.59 25.73 4.12
N PRO A 127 -20.19 26.79 4.82
CA PRO A 127 -18.78 27.14 4.94
C PRO A 127 -18.01 25.93 5.49
N ALA A 128 -16.82 25.67 4.92
CA ALA A 128 -15.97 24.56 5.32
C ALA A 128 -15.73 24.61 6.84
N GLN A 129 -16.12 23.56 7.55
CA GLN A 129 -15.84 23.44 8.99
C GLN A 129 -14.36 23.09 9.15
N VAL A 130 -13.56 24.05 9.63
CA VAL A 130 -12.17 23.80 9.98
C VAL A 130 -12.15 23.21 11.39
N ILE A 131 -12.03 21.89 11.49
CA ILE A 131 -11.82 21.22 12.78
C ILE A 131 -10.32 21.31 13.09
N VAL A 132 -9.97 22.22 14.01
CA VAL A 132 -8.61 22.31 14.54
C VAL A 132 -8.48 21.27 15.65
N TYR A 133 -7.76 20.18 15.38
CA TYR A 133 -7.33 19.26 16.41
C TYR A 133 -6.04 19.81 17.04
N GLU A 134 -6.16 20.41 18.22
CA GLU A 134 -4.99 20.62 19.07
C GLU A 134 -4.55 19.25 19.62
N MET A 135 -3.39 18.78 19.16
CA MET A 135 -2.73 17.64 19.77
C MET A 135 -2.39 18.04 21.21
N PRO A 136 -2.70 17.21 22.23
CA PRO A 136 -2.27 17.49 23.59
C PRO A 136 -0.75 17.66 23.60
N ASP A 137 -0.27 18.63 24.39
CA ASP A 137 1.16 18.83 24.62
C ASP A 137 1.81 17.47 24.92
N ASN A 138 2.99 17.22 24.32
CA ASN A 138 3.73 15.95 24.36
C ASN A 138 4.31 15.64 25.76
N GLY A 139 3.60 16.02 26.82
CA GLY A 139 3.96 15.80 28.21
C GLY A 139 5.08 16.70 28.72
N ARG A 140 5.32 17.89 28.13
CA ARG A 140 6.37 18.81 28.59
C ARG A 140 5.88 20.09 29.28
N GLY A 141 4.57 20.35 29.34
CA GLY A 141 3.98 21.47 30.06
C GLY A 141 2.86 21.02 31.00
N VAL A 142 2.67 21.77 32.10
CA VAL A 142 1.58 21.57 33.07
C VAL A 142 0.21 21.79 32.41
N PRO A 143 -0.80 20.94 32.67
CA PRO A 143 -2.08 21.02 31.97
C PRO A 143 -2.90 22.21 32.48
N VAL A 144 -3.26 23.13 31.57
CA VAL A 144 -4.31 24.13 31.82
C VAL A 144 -5.56 23.67 31.07
N LEU A 145 -6.61 23.32 31.81
CA LEU A 145 -7.91 22.98 31.24
C LEU A 145 -8.60 24.28 30.78
N MET A 146 -8.69 24.49 29.47
CA MET A 146 -9.55 25.53 28.88
C MET A 146 -10.68 24.90 28.04
N PRO A 147 -11.90 25.44 28.06
CA PRO A 147 -13.00 24.95 27.22
C PRO A 147 -12.77 25.29 25.74
N PRO A 148 -13.33 24.49 24.82
CA PRO A 148 -13.18 24.72 23.37
C PRO A 148 -13.78 26.07 22.97
N ARG A 149 -13.01 26.86 22.21
CA ARG A 149 -13.51 28.09 21.58
C ARG A 149 -13.91 27.82 20.14
N THR A 150 -15.16 28.11 19.82
CA THR A 150 -15.63 28.18 18.44
C THR A 150 -15.31 29.58 17.92
N THR A 151 -14.31 29.73 17.05
CA THR A 151 -14.10 31.00 16.35
C THR A 151 -14.94 31.03 15.08
N SER A 152 -16.06 31.77 15.12
CA SER A 152 -16.74 32.17 13.90
C SER A 152 -15.98 33.33 13.27
N ASN A 153 -15.42 33.15 12.07
CA ASN A 153 -14.86 34.27 11.31
C ASN A 153 -16.00 35.15 10.78
N GLY A 154 -16.42 36.11 11.60
CA GLY A 154 -17.29 37.21 11.21
C GLY A 154 -16.48 38.29 10.50
N THR A 155 -16.59 38.36 9.18
CA THR A 155 -16.08 39.47 8.36
C THR A 155 -16.77 40.77 8.77
N SER A 156 -16.08 41.64 9.50
CA SER A 156 -16.53 43.00 9.77
C SER A 156 -16.38 43.85 8.51
N ARG A 157 -17.50 44.20 7.87
CA ARG A 157 -17.56 45.30 6.90
C ARG A 157 -17.97 46.56 7.67
N HIS A 158 -17.03 47.45 7.92
CA HIS A 158 -17.36 48.83 8.27
C HIS A 158 -17.78 49.60 7.01
N ARG A 159 -18.84 50.40 7.19
CA ARG A 159 -19.35 51.43 6.29
C ARG A 159 -18.30 52.48 5.94
#